data_AF-A0A843H3S3-F1
#
_entry.id   AF-A0A843H3S3-F1
#
_cell.length_a   1.000
_cell.length_b   1.000
_cell.length_c   1.000
_cell.angle_alpha   90.00
_cell.angle_beta   90.00
_cell.angle_gamma   90.00
#
_symmetry.space_group_name_H-M   'P 1'
#
loop_
_entity.id
_entity.type
_entity.pdbx_description
1 polymer ?
#
loop_
_entity_poly.entity_id
_entity_poly.type
_entity_poly.pdbx_seq_one_letter_code
_entity_poly.pdbx_strand_id
1 'polypeptide(L)'
;MSSATQTLLGLYQIGKARNKNFFDKLTFPDGIDHDLAVANILHEAGDCEVLYNDLDLMANACELFSAKWRHTFEKWLAVMNIDYEPLENYNRLEHWSDSESTSESTSTSTSDATSNSATTDNDISAFNESTLQNDTSAATTAETAGHALNQSKHDRLNYFDHEGRVHGNIGVTTTQAMYLEEWELSKLNLYHEIYVLFGRELLIPFSY
;
A
#
# COMPACT_ATOMS: atom_id res chain seq x y z
N MET A 1 -7.51 -54.86 11.38
CA MET A 1 -6.10 -55.01 11.78
C MET A 1 -5.81 -53.87 12.75
N SER A 2 -5.36 -54.17 13.97
CA SER A 2 -4.92 -53.13 14.91
C SER A 2 -3.65 -52.52 14.36
N SER A 3 -3.71 -51.28 13.87
CA SER A 3 -2.53 -50.56 13.39
C SER A 3 -1.70 -50.19 14.62
N ALA A 4 -0.45 -50.62 14.69
CA ALA A 4 0.47 -50.14 15.72
C ALA A 4 0.65 -48.63 15.52
N THR A 5 0.28 -47.82 16.53
CA THR A 5 0.45 -46.37 16.46
C THR A 5 1.94 -46.02 16.43
N GLN A 6 2.34 -45.19 15.47
CA GLN A 6 3.72 -44.72 15.32
C GLN A 6 3.81 -43.24 15.67
N THR A 7 4.96 -42.82 16.20
CA THR A 7 5.24 -41.39 16.40
C THR A 7 5.54 -40.71 15.07
N LEU A 8 5.31 -39.40 14.99
CA LEU A 8 5.63 -38.61 13.80
C LEU A 8 7.10 -38.76 13.39
N LEU A 9 8.01 -38.69 14.36
CA LEU A 9 9.43 -38.90 14.12
C LEU A 9 9.73 -40.32 13.63
N GLY A 10 9.04 -41.33 14.19
CA GLY A 10 9.17 -42.72 13.76
C GLY A 10 8.71 -42.93 12.32
N LEU A 11 7.53 -42.39 11.95
CA LEU A 11 7.03 -42.45 10.58
C LEU A 11 7.97 -41.74 9.61
N TYR A 12 8.52 -40.57 10.01
CA TYR A 12 9.47 -39.80 9.21
C TYR A 12 10.77 -40.57 8.94
N GLN A 13 11.33 -41.23 9.95
CA GLN A 13 12.52 -42.07 9.81
C GLN A 13 12.27 -43.27 8.89
N ILE A 14 11.12 -43.94 9.01
CA ILE A 14 10.72 -45.05 8.13
C ILE A 14 10.56 -44.56 6.69
N GLY A 15 9.94 -43.39 6.50
CA GLY A 15 9.83 -42.74 5.21
C GLY A 15 11.20 -42.49 4.58
N LYS A 16 12.13 -41.87 5.33
CA LYS A 16 13.51 -41.64 4.89
C LYS A 16 14.23 -42.93 4.51
N ALA A 17 14.11 -43.99 5.30
CA ALA A 17 14.70 -45.28 4.98
C ALA A 17 14.15 -45.90 3.68
N ARG A 18 12.91 -45.55 3.31
CA ARG A 18 12.24 -45.96 2.06
C ARG A 18 12.38 -44.93 0.93
N ASN A 19 13.20 -43.91 1.11
CA ASN A 19 13.35 -42.79 0.19
C ASN A 19 12.02 -42.10 -0.18
N LYS A 20 11.11 -42.01 0.80
CA LYS A 20 9.82 -41.31 0.70
C LYS A 20 9.71 -40.28 1.82
N ASN A 21 9.63 -39.01 1.46
CA ASN A 21 9.37 -37.95 2.44
C ASN A 21 7.93 -37.45 2.28
N PHE A 22 7.06 -37.77 3.24
CA PHE A 22 5.66 -37.33 3.18
C PHE A 22 5.50 -35.81 3.36
N PHE A 23 6.51 -35.13 3.91
CA PHE A 23 6.55 -33.67 4.01
C PHE A 23 6.81 -32.96 2.67
N ASP A 24 7.22 -33.68 1.61
CA ASP A 24 7.39 -33.06 0.28
C ASP A 24 6.07 -32.50 -0.26
N LYS A 25 4.95 -33.09 0.17
CA LYS A 25 3.60 -32.63 -0.15
C LYS A 25 3.07 -31.53 0.77
N LEU A 26 3.76 -31.26 1.89
CA LEU A 26 3.47 -30.12 2.73
C LEU A 26 4.02 -28.89 2.02
N THR A 27 3.18 -28.05 1.45
CA THR A 27 3.59 -26.83 0.73
C THR A 27 3.17 -25.59 1.47
N PHE A 28 3.98 -24.53 1.42
CA PHE A 28 3.68 -23.24 2.03
C PHE A 28 3.73 -22.10 1.00
N PRO A 29 3.08 -20.96 1.27
CA PRO A 29 3.25 -19.75 0.47
C PRO A 29 4.69 -19.23 0.48
N ASP A 30 5.03 -18.44 -0.54
CA ASP A 30 6.33 -17.76 -0.64
C ASP A 30 6.58 -16.89 0.60
N GLY A 31 7.76 -16.99 1.19
CA GLY A 31 8.14 -16.29 2.43
C GLY A 31 8.10 -17.16 3.69
N ILE A 32 7.52 -18.37 3.62
CA ILE A 32 7.63 -19.38 4.67
C ILE A 32 8.64 -20.44 4.25
N ASP A 33 9.69 -20.62 5.05
CA ASP A 33 10.71 -21.63 4.78
C ASP A 33 10.15 -23.02 5.12
N HIS A 34 10.08 -23.88 4.09
CA HIS A 34 9.56 -25.24 4.20
C HIS A 34 10.39 -26.11 5.15
N ASP A 35 11.71 -26.08 5.02
CA ASP A 35 12.61 -26.91 5.81
C ASP A 35 12.57 -26.49 7.28
N LEU A 36 12.51 -25.18 7.54
CA LEU A 36 12.37 -24.65 8.90
C LEU A 36 11.01 -25.03 9.52
N ALA A 37 9.92 -24.95 8.75
CA ALA A 37 8.61 -25.37 9.22
C ALA A 37 8.57 -26.86 9.55
N VAL A 38 9.12 -27.71 8.68
CA VAL A 38 9.21 -29.16 8.90
C VAL A 38 10.10 -29.49 10.10
N ALA A 39 11.25 -28.82 10.23
CA ALA A 39 12.14 -29.00 11.38
C ALA A 39 11.45 -28.61 12.69
N ASN A 40 10.71 -27.49 12.71
CA ASN A 40 9.96 -27.04 13.88
C ASN A 40 8.85 -28.04 14.27
N ILE A 41 8.07 -28.52 13.29
CA ILE A 41 7.05 -29.55 13.50
C ILE A 41 7.66 -30.83 14.09
N LEU A 42 8.78 -31.29 13.54
CA LEU A 42 9.48 -32.48 14.03
C LEU A 42 10.08 -32.28 15.43
N HIS A 43 10.53 -31.07 15.74
CA HIS A 43 11.11 -30.75 17.04
C HIS A 43 10.06 -30.72 18.15
N GLU A 44 8.95 -30.01 17.92
CA GLU A 44 7.90 -29.80 18.93
C GLU A 44 6.93 -30.99 19.02
N ALA A 45 6.62 -31.63 17.88
CA ALA A 45 5.58 -32.65 17.80
C ALA A 45 6.08 -34.04 17.34
N GLY A 46 7.40 -34.25 17.35
CA GLY A 46 8.02 -35.51 16.90
C GLY A 46 7.58 -36.74 17.69
N ASP A 47 7.31 -36.58 18.99
CA ASP A 47 6.91 -37.66 19.90
C ASP A 47 5.40 -37.94 19.87
N CYS A 48 4.60 -37.08 19.25
CA CYS A 48 3.16 -37.30 19.10
C CYS A 48 2.88 -38.43 18.11
N GLU A 49 1.79 -39.17 18.33
CA GLU A 49 1.36 -40.22 17.42
C GLU A 49 0.71 -39.60 16.17
N VAL A 50 0.92 -40.21 15.01
CA VAL A 50 0.28 -39.75 13.76
C VAL A 50 -1.15 -40.27 13.66
N LEU A 51 -2.02 -39.46 13.07
CA LEU A 51 -3.39 -39.87 12.73
C LEU A 51 -3.40 -40.99 11.68
N TYR A 52 -2.48 -40.95 10.72
CA TYR A 52 -2.35 -41.93 9.65
C TYR A 52 -0.96 -42.57 9.67
N ASN A 53 -0.88 -43.85 10.04
CA ASN A 53 0.38 -44.62 10.04
C ASN A 53 0.87 -45.02 8.63
N ASP A 54 0.05 -44.81 7.60
CA ASP A 54 0.45 -45.06 6.21
C ASP A 54 1.10 -43.82 5.61
N LEU A 55 2.28 -43.99 5.00
CA LEU A 55 3.08 -42.89 4.44
C LEU A 55 2.33 -42.14 3.33
N ASP A 56 1.62 -42.86 2.46
CA ASP A 56 0.97 -42.24 1.30
C ASP A 56 -0.31 -41.51 1.74
N LEU A 57 -1.05 -42.06 2.71
CA LEU A 57 -2.18 -41.36 3.35
C LEU A 57 -1.72 -40.11 4.12
N MET A 58 -0.63 -40.21 4.89
CA MET A 58 -0.08 -39.07 5.62
C MET A 58 0.39 -37.96 4.67
N ALA A 59 1.04 -38.31 3.55
CA ALA A 59 1.46 -37.35 2.54
C ALA A 59 0.26 -36.62 1.91
N ASN A 60 -0.83 -37.33 1.62
CA ASN A 60 -2.06 -36.72 1.12
C ASN A 60 -2.74 -35.83 2.18
N ALA A 61 -2.64 -36.21 3.46
CA ALA A 61 -3.14 -35.40 4.56
C ALA A 61 -2.33 -34.10 4.71
N CYS A 62 -1.00 -34.15 4.54
CA CYS A 62 -0.15 -32.96 4.48
C CYS A 62 -0.52 -32.04 3.30
N GLU A 63 -0.77 -32.60 2.12
CA GLU A 63 -1.24 -31.85 0.95
C GLU A 63 -2.56 -31.12 1.23
N LEU A 64 -3.53 -31.83 1.81
CA LEU A 64 -4.83 -31.26 2.17
C LEU A 64 -4.70 -30.19 3.26
N PHE A 65 -3.85 -30.41 4.26
CA PHE A 65 -3.54 -29.43 5.30
C PHE A 65 -3.02 -28.12 4.67
N SER A 66 -2.01 -28.23 3.81
CA SER A 66 -1.44 -27.08 3.10
C SER A 66 -2.47 -26.36 2.26
N ALA A 67 -3.28 -27.08 1.48
CA ALA A 67 -4.32 -26.48 0.64
C ALA A 67 -5.38 -25.75 1.48
N LYS A 68 -5.80 -26.35 2.60
CA LYS A 68 -6.83 -25.79 3.49
C LYS A 68 -6.37 -24.53 4.19
N TRP A 69 -5.13 -24.51 4.70
CA TRP A 69 -4.60 -23.39 5.50
C TRP A 69 -3.86 -22.34 4.69
N ARG A 70 -3.70 -22.54 3.38
CA ARG A 70 -2.98 -21.63 2.48
C ARG A 70 -3.39 -20.16 2.64
N HIS A 71 -4.68 -19.86 2.57
CA HIS A 71 -5.19 -18.49 2.69
C HIS A 71 -4.86 -17.86 4.05
N THR A 72 -4.88 -18.66 5.11
CA THR A 72 -4.54 -18.22 6.47
C THR A 72 -3.06 -17.87 6.56
N PHE A 73 -2.18 -18.72 6.02
CA PHE A 73 -0.73 -18.48 6.00
C PHE A 73 -0.37 -17.24 5.17
N GLU A 74 -1.00 -17.05 4.01
CA GLU A 74 -0.82 -15.83 3.19
C GLU A 74 -1.22 -14.57 3.96
N LYS A 75 -2.32 -14.62 4.72
CA LYS A 75 -2.74 -13.49 5.56
C LYS A 75 -1.82 -13.21 6.72
N TRP A 76 -1.36 -14.24 7.43
CA TRP A 76 -0.41 -14.07 8.53
C TRP A 76 0.90 -13.45 8.04
N LEU A 77 1.42 -13.93 6.92
CA LEU A 77 2.60 -13.37 6.29
C LEU A 77 2.38 -11.92 5.86
N ALA A 78 1.23 -11.61 5.27
CA ALA A 78 0.89 -10.23 4.89
C ALA A 78 0.89 -9.32 6.11
N VAL A 79 0.28 -9.74 7.22
CA VAL A 79 0.23 -8.98 8.48
C VAL A 79 1.62 -8.76 9.08
N MET A 80 2.47 -9.79 9.11
CA MET A 80 3.84 -9.70 9.64
C MET A 80 4.76 -8.78 8.82
N ASN A 81 4.41 -8.53 7.56
CA ASN A 81 5.18 -7.68 6.64
C ASN A 81 4.55 -6.29 6.44
N ILE A 82 3.53 -5.92 7.21
CA ILE A 82 2.97 -4.55 7.16
C ILE A 82 4.02 -3.58 7.68
N ASP A 83 4.30 -2.53 6.92
CA ASP A 83 5.13 -1.41 7.35
C ASP A 83 4.26 -0.41 8.12
N TYR A 84 4.62 -0.11 9.37
CA TYR A 84 3.93 0.85 10.23
C TYR A 84 4.87 1.46 11.27
N GLU A 85 4.46 2.58 11.84
CA GLU A 85 5.18 3.28 12.91
C GLU A 85 4.64 2.80 14.28
N PRO A 86 5.39 1.99 15.07
CA PRO A 86 4.82 1.30 16.25
C PRO A 86 4.32 2.20 17.39
N LEU A 87 4.82 3.44 17.45
CA LEU A 87 4.46 4.41 18.48
C LEU A 87 3.48 5.48 17.98
N GLU A 88 2.83 5.21 16.85
CA GLU A 88 1.81 6.09 16.26
C GLU A 88 0.47 5.38 16.15
N ASN A 89 -0.58 6.02 16.67
CA ASN A 89 -1.95 5.49 16.65
C ASN A 89 -2.85 6.30 15.71
N TYR A 90 -2.26 7.25 14.99
CA TYR A 90 -2.94 8.14 14.08
C TYR A 90 -2.11 8.31 12.82
N ASN A 91 -2.71 8.04 11.67
CA ASN A 91 -2.12 8.36 10.38
C ASN A 91 -3.26 8.73 9.42
N ARG A 92 -3.26 9.98 8.98
CA ARG A 92 -4.22 10.54 8.04
C ARG A 92 -3.50 10.99 6.79
N LEU A 93 -3.90 10.40 5.66
CA LEU A 93 -3.44 10.75 4.32
C LEU A 93 -4.56 11.55 3.65
N GLU A 94 -4.27 12.79 3.28
CA GLU A 94 -5.16 13.69 2.56
C GLU A 94 -4.60 13.94 1.17
N HIS A 95 -5.43 13.69 0.15
CA HIS A 95 -5.14 14.06 -1.23
C HIS A 95 -6.23 15.02 -1.70
N TRP A 96 -5.85 16.19 -2.18
CA TRP A 96 -6.79 17.13 -2.79
C TRP A 96 -6.19 17.70 -4.07
N SER A 97 -7.05 17.88 -5.07
CA SER A 97 -6.69 18.55 -6.30
C SER A 97 -7.50 19.81 -6.48
N ASP A 98 -6.85 20.85 -7.01
CA ASP A 98 -7.49 22.11 -7.35
C ASP A 98 -7.14 22.49 -8.78
N SER A 99 -8.06 23.16 -9.48
CA SER A 99 -7.86 23.64 -10.84
C SER A 99 -8.14 25.12 -10.93
N GLU A 100 -7.12 25.89 -11.32
CA GLU A 100 -7.26 27.31 -11.57
C GLU A 100 -7.47 27.54 -13.07
N SER A 101 -8.60 28.15 -13.44
CA SER A 101 -8.86 28.63 -14.80
C SER A 101 -8.75 30.14 -14.82
N THR A 102 -7.71 30.67 -15.47
CA THR A 102 -7.60 32.10 -15.74
C THR A 102 -8.04 32.37 -17.17
N SER A 103 -9.22 32.93 -17.35
CA SER A 103 -9.65 33.49 -18.64
C SER A 103 -9.26 34.96 -18.72
N GLU A 104 -8.12 35.24 -19.34
CA GLU A 104 -7.70 36.62 -19.64
C GLU A 104 -8.54 37.14 -20.82
N SER A 105 -9.57 37.94 -20.53
CA SER A 105 -10.35 38.62 -21.58
C SER A 105 -9.63 39.91 -21.98
N THR A 106 -8.80 39.86 -23.02
CA THR A 106 -8.39 41.09 -23.72
C THR A 106 -9.59 41.63 -24.49
N SER A 107 -10.32 42.58 -23.91
CA SER A 107 -11.37 43.30 -24.62
C SER A 107 -10.76 44.24 -25.66
N THR A 108 -10.63 43.78 -26.91
CA THR A 108 -10.41 44.68 -28.04
C THR A 108 -11.74 45.31 -28.43
N SER A 109 -12.00 46.52 -27.94
CA SER A 109 -13.12 47.35 -28.37
C SER A 109 -12.91 47.78 -29.82
N THR A 110 -13.61 47.16 -30.78
CA THR A 110 -13.76 47.69 -32.13
C THR A 110 -14.83 48.77 -32.12
N SER A 111 -14.41 50.03 -32.02
CA SER A 111 -15.30 51.19 -32.13
C SER A 111 -15.30 51.71 -33.58
N ASP A 112 -16.43 51.58 -34.27
CA ASP A 112 -16.71 52.28 -35.52
C ASP A 112 -16.62 53.80 -35.28
N ALA A 113 -15.66 54.44 -35.95
CA ALA A 113 -15.36 55.85 -35.78
C ALA A 113 -16.42 56.74 -36.47
N THR A 114 -17.44 57.16 -35.72
CA THR A 114 -18.13 58.41 -35.99
C THR A 114 -17.57 59.47 -35.04
N SER A 115 -16.88 60.44 -35.62
CA SER A 115 -16.16 61.53 -34.96
C SER A 115 -16.96 62.17 -33.83
N ASN A 116 -16.49 62.00 -32.59
CA ASN A 116 -16.59 63.01 -31.56
C ASN A 116 -15.38 62.87 -30.61
N SER A 117 -14.70 64.00 -30.40
CA SER A 117 -13.47 64.15 -29.64
C SER A 117 -13.62 63.70 -28.19
N ALA A 118 -13.00 62.58 -27.84
CA ALA A 118 -12.70 62.19 -26.47
C ALA A 118 -11.30 61.57 -26.45
N THR A 119 -10.32 62.31 -25.93
CA THR A 119 -9.00 61.79 -25.60
C THR A 119 -9.17 60.87 -24.38
N THR A 120 -9.12 59.56 -24.62
CA THR A 120 -8.99 58.58 -23.53
C THR A 120 -7.51 58.39 -23.26
N ASP A 121 -6.98 59.14 -22.30
CA ASP A 121 -5.68 58.85 -21.70
C ASP A 121 -5.77 57.52 -20.96
N ASN A 122 -4.89 56.58 -21.28
CA ASN A 122 -4.81 55.27 -20.64
C ASN A 122 -3.67 55.32 -19.62
N ASP A 123 -3.94 55.90 -18.45
CA ASP A 123 -2.97 56.06 -17.39
C ASP A 123 -2.74 54.74 -16.64
N ILE A 124 -1.60 54.09 -16.89
CA ILE A 124 -1.11 52.97 -16.07
C ILE A 124 -0.08 53.55 -15.09
N SER A 125 -0.44 53.70 -13.82
CA SER A 125 0.51 54.01 -12.75
C SER A 125 0.82 52.77 -11.93
N ALA A 126 2.11 52.39 -11.85
CA ALA A 126 2.59 51.39 -10.92
C ALA A 126 2.50 51.92 -9.47
N PHE A 127 2.18 51.03 -8.52
CA PHE A 127 1.78 51.33 -7.14
C PHE A 127 2.86 51.98 -6.23
N ASN A 128 3.97 52.49 -6.80
CA ASN A 128 5.15 52.89 -6.04
C ASN A 128 5.77 54.23 -6.45
N GLU A 129 5.05 55.09 -7.17
CA GLU A 129 5.54 56.41 -7.58
C GLU A 129 4.48 57.48 -7.28
N SER A 130 4.88 58.65 -6.74
CA SER A 130 3.96 59.71 -6.30
C SER A 130 3.59 60.73 -7.39
N THR A 131 4.01 60.50 -8.64
CA THR A 131 3.72 61.40 -9.77
C THR A 131 3.43 60.63 -11.05
N LEU A 132 2.34 60.99 -11.73
CA LEU A 132 1.87 60.45 -13.00
C LEU A 132 2.88 60.72 -14.13
N GLN A 133 3.30 59.70 -14.88
CA GLN A 133 4.02 59.86 -16.15
C GLN A 133 3.14 59.39 -17.31
N ASN A 134 2.78 60.32 -18.20
CA ASN A 134 2.00 60.04 -19.41
C ASN A 134 2.98 59.90 -20.60
N ASP A 135 3.13 58.71 -21.18
CA ASP A 135 3.97 58.49 -22.38
C ASP A 135 3.12 58.64 -23.64
N THR A 136 3.05 59.87 -24.14
CA THR A 136 2.36 60.19 -25.41
C THR A 136 3.37 60.36 -26.53
N SER A 137 3.90 59.24 -27.02
CA SER A 137 4.69 59.22 -28.25
C SER A 137 3.78 59.02 -29.47
N ALA A 138 3.23 60.12 -29.98
CA ALA A 138 2.49 60.17 -31.23
C ALA A 138 3.46 60.13 -32.44
N ALA A 139 3.35 59.12 -33.30
CA ALA A 139 4.01 59.09 -34.60
C ALA A 139 3.05 58.56 -35.69
N THR A 140 2.75 59.44 -36.64
CA THR A 140 1.85 59.24 -37.78
C THR A 140 2.51 58.38 -38.86
N THR A 141 1.85 57.33 -39.36
CA THR A 141 2.08 56.80 -40.72
C THR A 141 0.83 56.09 -41.21
N ALA A 142 0.30 56.51 -42.36
CA ALA A 142 -0.81 55.88 -43.06
C ALA A 142 -0.24 55.03 -44.19
N GLU A 143 -0.48 53.71 -44.20
CA GLU A 143 -0.59 52.86 -45.40
C GLU A 143 -1.45 51.61 -45.13
N THR A 144 -2.14 51.17 -46.18
CA THR A 144 -3.20 50.15 -46.23
C THR A 144 -2.65 48.72 -46.24
N ALA A 145 -3.09 47.85 -45.32
CA ALA A 145 -3.10 46.39 -45.51
C ALA A 145 -4.00 45.70 -44.44
N GLY A 146 -4.85 44.77 -44.88
CA GLY A 146 -5.86 44.12 -44.03
C GLY A 146 -5.28 43.27 -42.89
N HIS A 147 -5.85 43.39 -41.70
CA HIS A 147 -5.54 42.56 -40.55
C HIS A 147 -6.73 41.68 -40.19
N ALA A 148 -6.58 40.36 -40.38
CA ALA A 148 -7.43 39.36 -39.76
C ALA A 148 -7.10 39.31 -38.26
N LEU A 149 -8.08 39.60 -37.41
CA LEU A 149 -7.97 39.44 -35.95
C LEU A 149 -8.08 37.95 -35.60
N ASN A 150 -6.95 37.26 -35.49
CA ASN A 150 -6.89 35.99 -34.77
C ASN A 150 -6.88 36.30 -33.26
N GLN A 151 -8.05 36.39 -32.63
CA GLN A 151 -8.14 36.37 -31.18
C GLN A 151 -8.03 34.91 -30.71
N SER A 152 -6.81 34.46 -30.43
CA SER A 152 -6.59 33.23 -29.68
C SER A 152 -6.94 33.48 -28.21
N LYS A 153 -8.11 33.03 -27.76
CA LYS A 153 -8.37 32.86 -26.32
C LYS A 153 -7.39 31.81 -25.79
N HIS A 154 -6.43 32.24 -24.98
CA HIS A 154 -5.64 31.33 -24.16
C HIS A 154 -6.40 31.07 -22.87
N ASP A 155 -7.24 30.04 -22.83
CA ASP A 155 -7.67 29.46 -21.55
C ASP A 155 -6.48 28.66 -21.00
N ARG A 156 -5.82 29.18 -19.97
CA ARG A 156 -4.86 28.40 -19.18
C ARG A 156 -5.62 27.70 -18.06
N LEU A 157 -5.72 26.38 -18.18
CA LEU A 157 -6.15 25.50 -17.09
C LEU A 157 -4.89 25.00 -16.37
N ASN A 158 -4.69 25.46 -15.14
CA ASN A 158 -3.68 24.89 -14.24
C ASN A 158 -4.34 23.85 -13.36
N TYR A 159 -3.73 22.67 -13.23
CA TYR A 159 -4.17 21.60 -12.33
C TYR A 159 -3.10 21.39 -11.28
N PHE A 160 -3.49 21.46 -10.00
CA PHE A 160 -2.61 21.34 -8.85
C PHE A 160 -3.05 20.14 -8.01
N ASP A 161 -2.21 19.10 -7.95
CA ASP A 161 -2.38 18.02 -6.99
C ASP A 161 -1.60 18.34 -5.71
N HIS A 162 -2.22 18.09 -4.56
CA HIS A 162 -1.63 18.28 -3.25
C HIS A 162 -1.78 17.01 -2.42
N GLU A 163 -0.73 16.69 -1.66
CA GLU A 163 -0.69 15.58 -0.72
C GLU A 163 -0.32 16.12 0.67
N GLY A 164 -1.10 15.74 1.68
CA GLY A 164 -0.86 16.03 3.08
C GLY A 164 -0.87 14.75 3.91
N ARG A 165 0.11 14.59 4.79
CA ARG A 165 0.16 13.49 5.77
C ARG A 165 0.22 14.06 7.19
N VAL A 166 -0.73 13.67 8.02
CA VAL A 166 -0.77 14.01 9.45
C VAL A 166 -0.73 12.72 10.24
N HIS A 167 0.35 12.50 10.99
CA HIS A 167 0.58 11.26 11.73
C HIS A 167 1.16 11.53 13.13
N GLY A 168 1.09 10.54 14.01
CA GLY A 168 1.59 10.62 15.39
C GLY A 168 0.69 9.94 16.43
N ASN A 169 0.82 10.37 17.69
CA ASN A 169 -0.03 9.92 18.77
C ASN A 169 -1.13 10.97 19.07
N ILE A 170 -2.40 10.59 19.00
CA ILE A 170 -3.56 11.46 19.29
C ILE A 170 -3.77 11.73 20.79
N GLY A 171 -3.01 11.07 21.68
CA GLY A 171 -3.03 11.29 23.12
C GLY A 171 -4.10 10.51 23.88
N VAL A 172 -4.82 9.61 23.22
CA VAL A 172 -5.75 8.65 23.87
C VAL A 172 -4.98 7.46 24.44
N THR A 173 -3.98 6.97 23.70
CA THR A 173 -3.11 5.87 24.13
C THR A 173 -1.77 6.42 24.61
N THR A 174 -1.31 5.99 25.78
CA THR A 174 0.04 6.37 26.25
C THR A 174 1.08 5.60 25.45
N THR A 175 2.26 6.20 25.25
CA THR A 175 3.39 5.52 24.59
C THR A 175 3.76 4.20 25.27
N GLN A 176 3.58 4.10 26.59
CA GLN A 176 3.81 2.85 27.32
C GLN A 176 2.83 1.76 26.93
N ALA A 177 1.54 2.08 26.77
CA ALA A 177 0.54 1.10 26.35
C ALA A 177 0.80 0.62 24.91
N MET A 178 1.15 1.55 24.00
CA MET A 178 1.50 1.19 22.61
C MET A 178 2.73 0.30 22.54
N TYR A 179 3.75 0.56 23.36
CA TYR A 179 4.93 -0.29 23.45
C TYR A 179 4.59 -1.71 23.93
N LEU A 180 3.65 -1.85 24.86
CA LEU A 180 3.20 -3.17 25.32
C LEU A 180 2.43 -3.92 24.22
N GLU A 181 1.58 -3.23 23.47
CA GLU A 181 0.85 -3.81 22.33
C GLU A 181 1.82 -4.28 21.25
N GLU A 182 2.82 -3.46 20.91
CA GLU A 182 3.90 -3.83 19.98
C GLU A 182 4.71 -5.03 20.49
N TRP A 183 5.03 -5.04 21.78
CA TRP A 183 5.72 -6.16 22.41
C TRP A 183 4.92 -7.47 22.31
N GLU A 184 3.61 -7.44 22.52
CA GLU A 184 2.77 -8.64 22.33
C GLU A 184 2.73 -9.09 20.87
N LEU A 185 2.66 -8.15 19.91
CA LEU A 185 2.72 -8.47 18.49
C LEU A 185 4.06 -9.14 18.11
N SER A 186 5.16 -8.65 18.66
CA SER A 186 6.51 -9.20 18.41
C SER A 186 6.69 -10.65 18.86
N LYS A 187 5.82 -11.16 19.74
CA LYS A 187 5.84 -12.57 20.17
C LYS A 187 5.19 -13.51 19.17
N LEU A 188 4.45 -12.99 18.19
CA LEU A 188 3.80 -13.81 17.17
C LEU A 188 4.86 -14.55 16.37
N ASN A 189 4.85 -15.88 16.48
CA ASN A 189 5.76 -16.75 15.77
C ASN A 189 4.98 -17.61 14.77
N LEU A 190 5.20 -17.34 13.49
CA LEU A 190 4.52 -18.02 12.40
C LEU A 190 4.71 -19.54 12.42
N TYR A 191 5.94 -20.01 12.69
CA TYR A 191 6.26 -21.43 12.73
C TYR A 191 5.64 -22.13 13.94
N HIS A 192 5.49 -21.40 15.06
CA HIS A 192 4.76 -21.87 16.23
C HIS A 192 3.30 -22.16 15.87
N GLU A 193 2.61 -21.18 15.30
CA GLU A 193 1.21 -21.32 14.92
C GLU A 193 0.97 -22.42 13.88
N ILE A 194 1.90 -22.59 12.93
CA ILE A 194 1.83 -23.67 11.94
C ILE A 194 1.90 -25.05 12.61
N TYR A 195 2.83 -25.28 13.55
CA TYR A 195 2.90 -26.60 14.19
C TYR A 195 1.68 -26.87 15.06
N VAL A 196 1.14 -25.84 15.74
CA VAL A 196 -0.07 -25.98 16.57
C VAL A 196 -1.25 -26.43 15.71
N LEU A 197 -1.44 -25.80 14.55
CA LEU A 197 -2.47 -26.21 13.59
C LEU A 197 -2.22 -27.62 13.03
N PHE A 198 -0.98 -27.93 12.67
CA PHE A 198 -0.60 -29.24 12.14
C PHE A 198 -0.89 -30.35 13.16
N GLY A 199 -0.42 -30.15 14.40
CA GLY A 199 -0.58 -31.12 15.47
C GLY A 199 -2.03 -31.35 15.84
N ARG A 200 -2.85 -30.29 15.90
CA ARG A 200 -4.28 -30.40 16.21
C ARG A 200 -5.04 -31.26 15.21
N GLU A 201 -4.63 -31.27 13.94
CA GLU A 201 -5.37 -31.95 12.88
C GLU A 201 -4.82 -33.33 12.54
N LEU A 202 -3.50 -33.52 12.64
CA LEU A 202 -2.83 -34.71 12.12
C LEU A 202 -2.15 -35.56 13.20
N LEU A 203 -2.15 -35.13 14.47
CA LEU A 203 -1.47 -35.82 15.56
C LEU A 203 -2.40 -36.15 16.74
N ILE A 204 -2.09 -37.20 17.48
CA ILE A 204 -2.83 -37.72 18.64
C ILE A 204 -1.82 -38.17 19.72
N PRO A 205 -2.09 -37.96 21.03
CA PRO A 205 -2.83 -36.84 21.58
C PRO A 205 -2.03 -35.55 21.36
N PHE A 206 -2.68 -34.54 20.78
CA PHE A 206 -2.11 -33.19 20.70
C PHE A 206 -2.82 -32.29 21.70
N SER A 207 -2.12 -31.89 22.76
CA SER A 207 -2.63 -30.98 23.78
C SER A 207 -1.71 -29.78 23.88
N TYR A 208 -2.17 -28.63 23.38
CA TYR A 208 -1.58 -27.31 23.55
C TYR A 208 -2.71 -26.30 23.79
#